data_AF-V9KXR2-F1
#
_entry.id   AF-V9KXR2-F1
#
_cell.length_a   1.000
_cell.length_b   1.000
_cell.length_c   1.000
_cell.angle_alpha   90.00
_cell.angle_beta   90.00
_cell.angle_gamma   90.00
#
_symmetry.space_group_name_H-M   'P 1'
#
loop_
_entity.id
_entity.type
_entity.pdbx_description
1 polymer ?
#
loop_
_entity_poly.entity_id
_entity_poly.type
_entity_poly.pdbx_seq_one_letter_code
_entity_poly.pdbx_strand_id
1 'polypeptide(L)'
;LDNKVLDDLYEDIHWLLLVTGYLLADDTQGETPLIPSEIMEYSIKHASEVDINTTLQILGSPGEKASSIPGCNQTDSVIRLLSAVLRASEVESRAIRAHLTELLSPQMGKDIMWFLKRWAKTYLLVDEKLYDQISLPLSTAFGTDTEGAQWIVGYLLEKVISNLSVWISEQDLANDTVQLLVTLVERRERANLVIKCESWWNLAKQYASRSPPLNYLPSTVQRTLMKALVLAGFAHVDTETKQQYWTEVPQPLQQRFLNVINQENFQQICQEEEVKQEVIATLEALCGIAEATQIDNVVILFTFLMDFLNNCIGLMEIYKNTPDTVNLIIEVFVEVAHKQICYLGESKAMKLYEACLTLLQVYSKNNLGRKRVDVTAEEDQYQDLLLIMELLTNLLSKEFIDFSDTDEVFRGQEPAQSGNKSVSAADVVLYGVNIVLPLMSQDLLKFPSLCNQYYKLITFICEIF
;
A
#
# COMPACT_ATOMS: atom_id res chain seq x y z
N LEU A 1 25.46 -30.50 -5.41
CA LEU A 1 26.11 -29.99 -4.18
C LEU A 1 25.36 -30.60 -3.01
N ASP A 2 25.98 -30.75 -1.84
CA ASP A 2 25.26 -31.20 -0.64
C ASP A 2 24.38 -30.05 -0.15
N ASN A 3 23.15 -29.98 -0.66
CA ASN A 3 22.20 -28.87 -0.38
C ASN A 3 21.99 -28.68 1.12
N LYS A 4 22.16 -29.73 1.92
CA LYS A 4 22.04 -29.68 3.37
C LYS A 4 22.95 -28.65 4.02
N VAL A 5 24.20 -28.50 3.57
CA VAL A 5 25.12 -27.51 4.16
C VAL A 5 24.67 -26.08 3.86
N LEU A 6 24.07 -25.87 2.69
CA LEU A 6 23.55 -24.56 2.30
C LEU A 6 22.23 -24.25 3.03
N ASP A 7 21.38 -25.25 3.21
CA ASP A 7 20.13 -25.13 3.98
C ASP A 7 20.41 -24.85 5.46
N ASP A 8 21.37 -25.58 6.07
CA ASP A 8 21.82 -25.34 7.44
C ASP A 8 22.38 -23.90 7.60
N LEU A 9 23.12 -23.40 6.59
CA LEU A 9 23.61 -22.02 6.58
C LEU A 9 22.47 -20.99 6.47
N TYR A 10 21.44 -21.26 5.66
CA TYR A 10 20.28 -20.39 5.58
C TYR A 10 19.52 -20.34 6.91
N GLU A 11 19.41 -21.47 7.61
CA GLU A 11 18.79 -21.54 8.93
C GLU A 11 19.60 -20.76 9.98
N ASP A 12 20.92 -20.87 9.97
CA ASP A 12 21.79 -20.08 10.83
C ASP A 12 21.59 -18.57 10.60
N ILE A 13 21.55 -18.14 9.33
CA ILE A 13 21.34 -16.74 8.98
C ILE A 13 19.92 -16.28 9.38
N HIS A 14 18.90 -17.11 9.16
CA HIS A 14 17.51 -16.85 9.54
C HIS A 14 17.41 -16.48 11.03
N TRP A 15 17.92 -17.35 11.91
CA TRP A 15 17.86 -17.11 13.36
C TRP A 15 18.70 -15.92 13.79
N LEU A 16 19.87 -15.71 13.19
CA LEU A 16 20.70 -14.53 13.46
C LEU A 16 19.99 -13.23 13.09
N LEU A 17 19.31 -13.18 11.93
CA LEU A 17 18.53 -12.02 11.49
C LEU A 17 17.35 -11.74 12.43
N LEU A 18 16.59 -12.77 12.81
CA LEU A 18 15.47 -12.62 13.73
C LEU A 18 15.91 -12.10 15.10
N VAL A 19 16.91 -12.74 15.71
CA VAL A 19 17.43 -12.32 17.02
C VAL A 19 17.99 -10.90 16.94
N THR A 20 18.72 -10.56 15.88
CA THR A 20 19.26 -9.21 15.69
C THR A 20 18.14 -8.17 15.53
N GLY A 21 17.08 -8.51 14.79
CA GLY A 21 15.94 -7.62 14.56
C GLY A 21 15.18 -7.29 15.84
N TYR A 22 14.89 -8.30 16.66
CA TYR A 22 14.24 -8.11 17.96
C TYR A 22 15.14 -7.47 19.02
N LEU A 23 16.47 -7.63 18.90
CA LEU A 23 17.42 -6.99 19.81
C LEU A 23 17.55 -5.49 19.55
N LEU A 24 17.53 -5.09 18.27
CA LEU A 24 17.83 -3.71 17.88
C LEU A 24 16.60 -2.80 17.86
N ALA A 25 15.39 -3.33 17.76
CA ALA A 25 14.20 -2.49 17.69
C ALA A 25 12.95 -3.27 18.13
N ASP A 26 11.98 -2.53 18.67
CA ASP A 26 10.69 -3.07 19.07
C ASP A 26 9.73 -3.25 17.89
N ASP A 27 8.60 -3.91 18.16
CA ASP A 27 7.54 -4.11 17.18
C ASP A 27 6.95 -2.78 16.73
N THR A 28 6.66 -2.68 15.43
CA THR A 28 6.30 -1.41 14.79
C THR A 28 4.79 -1.18 14.73
N GLN A 29 4.01 -1.75 15.65
CA GLN A 29 2.55 -1.66 15.66
C GLN A 29 2.07 -0.56 16.62
N GLY A 30 1.20 0.32 16.14
CA GLY A 30 0.56 1.36 16.95
C GLY A 30 1.36 2.68 17.00
N GLU A 31 2.55 2.66 17.57
CA GLU A 31 3.34 3.87 17.83
C GLU A 31 4.60 3.97 16.96
N THR A 32 5.30 5.12 17.03
CA THR A 32 6.62 5.27 16.39
C THR A 32 7.66 4.48 17.19
N PRO A 33 8.30 3.45 16.60
CA PRO A 33 9.31 2.69 17.31
C PRO A 33 10.54 3.58 17.55
N LEU A 34 10.99 3.64 18.80
CA LEU A 34 12.23 4.31 19.18
C LEU A 34 13.38 3.31 19.26
N ILE A 35 14.61 3.80 19.16
CA ILE A 35 15.80 3.00 19.45
C ILE A 35 15.72 2.60 20.94
N PRO A 36 15.82 1.31 21.29
CA PRO A 36 15.76 0.87 22.68
C PRO A 36 16.81 1.60 23.52
N SER A 37 16.43 2.01 24.74
CA SER A 37 17.26 2.82 25.63
C SER A 37 18.64 2.22 25.86
N GLU A 38 18.71 0.91 26.03
CA GLU A 38 19.92 0.14 26.29
C GLU A 38 20.89 0.20 25.10
N ILE A 39 20.36 0.21 23.87
CA ILE A 39 21.15 0.31 22.65
C ILE A 39 21.70 1.73 22.49
N MET A 40 20.87 2.75 22.75
CA MET A 40 21.30 4.15 22.71
C MET A 40 22.37 4.43 23.78
N GLU A 41 22.13 4.03 25.03
CA GLU A 41 23.08 4.17 26.14
C GLU A 41 24.41 3.46 25.86
N TYR A 42 24.36 2.25 25.31
CA TYR A 42 25.56 1.51 24.93
C TYR A 42 26.38 2.29 23.88
N SER A 43 25.73 2.82 22.85
CA SER A 43 26.41 3.60 21.81
C SER A 43 26.96 4.93 22.36
N ILE A 44 26.23 5.62 23.25
CA ILE A 44 26.71 6.85 23.91
C ILE A 44 27.96 6.56 24.75
N LYS A 45 27.92 5.50 25.57
CA LYS A 45 29.00 5.16 26.49
C LYS A 45 30.33 4.87 25.78
N HIS A 46 30.27 4.25 24.60
CA HIS A 46 31.47 3.87 23.83
C HIS A 46 31.75 4.82 22.66
N ALA A 47 31.01 5.93 22.52
CA ALA A 47 31.17 6.88 21.42
C ALA A 47 32.58 7.50 21.32
N SER A 48 33.31 7.62 22.44
CA SER A 48 34.69 8.12 22.47
C SER A 48 35.75 7.09 22.03
N GLU A 49 35.38 5.82 21.94
CA GLU A 49 36.28 4.70 21.63
C GLU A 49 36.24 4.32 20.14
N VAL A 50 35.34 4.94 19.37
CA VAL A 50 35.06 4.59 17.97
C VAL A 50 35.48 5.71 17.03
N ASP A 51 35.98 5.32 15.85
CA ASP A 51 36.23 6.23 14.74
C ASP A 51 35.00 6.28 13.82
N ILE A 52 34.42 7.47 13.71
CA ILE A 52 33.18 7.70 12.94
C ILE A 52 33.42 7.45 11.46
N ASN A 53 34.56 7.86 10.92
CA ASN A 53 34.87 7.69 9.49
C ASN A 53 34.94 6.20 9.12
N THR A 54 35.63 5.39 9.93
CA THR A 54 35.70 3.94 9.75
C THR A 54 34.33 3.29 9.94
N THR A 55 33.52 3.79 10.88
CA THR A 55 32.14 3.32 11.09
C THR A 55 31.26 3.57 9.87
N LEU A 56 31.30 4.78 9.30
CA LEU A 56 30.59 5.13 8.07
C LEU A 56 31.12 4.34 6.86
N GLN A 57 32.43 4.08 6.80
CA GLN A 57 33.01 3.22 5.76
C GLN A 57 32.46 1.79 5.87
N ILE A 58 32.37 1.22 7.09
CA ILE A 58 31.78 -0.11 7.33
C ILE A 58 30.32 -0.18 6.89
N LEU A 59 29.55 0.88 7.15
CA LEU A 59 28.16 1.02 6.74
C LEU A 59 28.02 1.13 5.21
N GLY A 60 28.78 2.03 4.58
CA GLY A 60 28.69 2.34 3.16
C GLY A 60 29.35 1.32 2.22
N SER A 61 30.00 0.28 2.76
CA SER A 61 30.65 -0.79 1.98
C SER A 61 30.11 -2.19 2.31
N PRO A 62 28.80 -2.45 2.16
CA PRO A 62 28.23 -3.77 2.43
C PRO A 62 28.75 -4.85 1.46
N GLY A 63 29.41 -4.44 0.38
CA GLY A 63 30.02 -5.34 -0.58
C GLY A 63 31.37 -5.94 -0.17
N GLU A 64 32.00 -5.39 0.87
CA GLU A 64 33.33 -5.78 1.33
C GLU A 64 33.27 -6.45 2.70
N LYS A 65 34.25 -7.32 2.98
CA LYS A 65 34.37 -7.93 4.30
C LYS A 65 34.70 -6.84 5.32
N ALA A 66 33.95 -6.78 6.42
CA ALA A 66 34.23 -5.80 7.48
C ALA A 66 35.68 -5.89 7.99
N SER A 67 36.25 -7.10 8.03
CA SER A 67 37.61 -7.35 8.48
C SER A 67 38.71 -6.81 7.56
N SER A 68 38.41 -6.48 6.29
CA SER A 68 39.39 -5.88 5.38
C SER A 68 39.49 -4.36 5.52
N ILE A 69 38.59 -3.74 6.27
CA ILE A 69 38.59 -2.29 6.49
C ILE A 69 39.53 -1.98 7.66
N PRO A 70 40.56 -1.13 7.46
CA PRO A 70 41.46 -0.71 8.53
C PRO A 70 40.69 -0.09 9.69
N GLY A 71 40.99 -0.50 10.93
CA GLY A 71 40.31 0.05 12.10
C GLY A 71 38.93 -0.54 12.40
N CYS A 72 38.51 -1.64 11.74
CA CYS A 72 37.16 -2.22 11.95
C CYS A 72 36.81 -2.54 13.43
N ASN A 73 37.79 -2.70 14.32
CA ASN A 73 37.57 -2.92 15.76
C ASN A 73 37.25 -1.64 16.55
N GLN A 74 37.51 -0.47 15.99
CA GLN A 74 37.19 0.85 16.55
C GLN A 74 35.95 1.43 15.86
N THR A 75 34.91 0.62 15.68
CA THR A 75 33.65 1.05 15.06
C THR A 75 32.49 0.84 16.00
N ASP A 76 31.45 1.67 15.86
CA ASP A 76 30.25 1.53 16.67
C ASP A 76 29.62 0.14 16.46
N SER A 77 29.40 -0.58 17.57
CA SER A 77 28.97 -1.99 17.51
C SER A 77 27.54 -2.14 16.98
N VAL A 78 26.68 -1.15 17.23
CA VAL A 78 25.28 -1.13 16.77
C VAL A 78 25.27 -0.95 15.26
N ILE A 79 25.99 0.05 14.75
CA ILE A 79 26.11 0.30 13.30
C ILE A 79 26.81 -0.87 12.62
N ARG A 80 27.84 -1.47 13.23
CA ARG A 80 28.52 -2.66 12.68
C ARG A 80 27.58 -3.86 12.57
N LEU A 81 26.68 -4.05 13.53
CA LEU A 81 25.68 -5.13 13.52
C LEU A 81 24.59 -4.88 12.46
N LEU A 82 24.05 -3.66 12.37
CA LEU A 82 23.16 -3.25 11.28
C LEU A 82 23.81 -3.47 9.90
N SER A 83 25.09 -3.10 9.79
CA SER A 83 25.88 -3.27 8.57
C SER A 83 26.19 -4.74 8.25
N ALA A 84 26.09 -5.66 9.21
CA ALA A 84 26.19 -7.10 8.96
C ALA A 84 24.94 -7.61 8.23
N VAL A 85 23.76 -7.08 8.57
CA VAL A 85 22.53 -7.38 7.83
C VAL A 85 22.56 -6.78 6.41
N LEU A 86 23.08 -5.56 6.23
CA LEU A 86 23.30 -5.03 4.88
C LEU A 86 24.25 -5.90 4.06
N ARG A 87 25.25 -6.52 4.68
CA ARG A 87 26.14 -7.47 4.00
C ARG A 87 25.41 -8.73 3.56
N ALA A 88 24.52 -9.28 4.39
CA ALA A 88 23.67 -10.40 3.99
C ALA A 88 22.74 -10.03 2.82
N SER A 89 22.11 -8.85 2.89
CA SER A 89 21.32 -8.27 1.79
C SER A 89 22.14 -8.09 0.51
N GLU A 90 23.38 -7.61 0.61
CA GLU A 90 24.27 -7.41 -0.53
C GLU A 90 24.73 -8.73 -1.15
N VAL A 91 24.94 -9.78 -0.35
CA VAL A 91 25.20 -11.14 -0.84
C VAL A 91 24.03 -11.64 -1.67
N GLU A 92 22.80 -11.49 -1.17
CA GLU A 92 21.58 -11.83 -1.90
C GLU A 92 21.48 -11.04 -3.21
N SER A 93 21.66 -9.73 -3.17
CA SER A 93 21.60 -8.85 -4.35
C SER A 93 22.70 -9.15 -5.38
N ARG A 94 23.88 -9.62 -4.94
CA ARG A 94 24.96 -10.08 -5.85
C ARG A 94 24.63 -11.41 -6.49
N ALA A 95 24.04 -12.34 -5.74
CA ALA A 95 23.59 -13.62 -6.27
C ALA A 95 22.49 -13.41 -7.33
N ILE A 96 21.55 -12.49 -7.09
CA ILE A 96 20.53 -12.08 -8.07
C ILE A 96 21.19 -11.54 -9.35
N ARG A 97 22.13 -10.59 -9.21
CA ARG A 97 22.88 -10.04 -10.37
C ARG A 97 23.71 -11.08 -11.12
N ALA A 98 24.11 -12.15 -10.45
CA ALA A 98 24.85 -13.27 -11.04
C ALA A 98 23.92 -14.37 -11.60
N HIS A 99 22.60 -14.17 -11.62
CA HIS A 99 21.60 -15.15 -12.04
C HIS A 99 21.60 -16.44 -11.22
N LEU A 100 21.89 -16.33 -9.92
CA LEU A 100 21.90 -17.44 -8.96
C LEU A 100 20.65 -17.44 -8.06
N THR A 101 19.55 -16.83 -8.49
CA THR A 101 18.31 -16.70 -7.69
C THR A 101 17.76 -18.06 -7.27
N GLU A 102 17.88 -19.09 -8.11
CA GLU A 102 17.46 -20.46 -7.82
C GLU A 102 18.21 -21.12 -6.66
N LEU A 103 19.35 -20.57 -6.26
CA LEU A 103 20.14 -21.05 -5.12
C LEU A 103 19.83 -20.30 -3.83
N LEU A 104 19.07 -19.20 -3.89
CA LEU A 104 18.75 -18.38 -2.74
C LEU A 104 17.54 -18.92 -1.97
N SER A 105 17.52 -18.68 -0.66
CA SER A 105 16.36 -18.98 0.19
C SER A 105 15.37 -17.81 0.19
N PRO A 106 14.11 -18.00 -0.26
CA PRO A 106 13.06 -17.00 -0.15
C PRO A 106 12.79 -16.60 1.32
N GLN A 107 12.93 -17.55 2.25
CA GLN A 107 12.76 -17.28 3.68
C GLN A 107 13.81 -16.28 4.18
N MET A 108 15.08 -16.46 3.81
CA MET A 108 16.14 -15.49 4.13
C MET A 108 15.81 -14.12 3.53
N GLY A 109 15.29 -14.07 2.30
CA GLY A 109 14.81 -12.84 1.66
C GLY A 109 13.71 -12.14 2.48
N LYS A 110 12.75 -12.90 3.03
CA LYS A 110 11.69 -12.37 3.92
C LYS A 110 12.29 -11.79 5.20
N ASP A 111 13.24 -12.49 5.82
CA ASP A 111 13.90 -12.02 7.05
C ASP A 111 14.67 -10.72 6.81
N ILE A 112 15.36 -10.61 5.68
CA ILE A 112 16.06 -9.38 5.28
C ILE A 112 15.03 -8.26 5.07
N MET A 113 13.95 -8.48 4.29
CA MET A 113 12.95 -7.43 4.05
C MET A 113 12.26 -6.98 5.34
N TRP A 114 11.92 -7.92 6.22
CA TRP A 114 11.38 -7.66 7.53
C TRP A 114 12.34 -6.81 8.40
N PHE A 115 13.62 -7.18 8.43
CA PHE A 115 14.64 -6.46 9.19
C PHE A 115 14.83 -5.04 8.66
N LEU A 116 14.97 -4.87 7.34
CA LEU A 116 15.18 -3.57 6.72
C LEU A 116 13.97 -2.65 6.92
N LYS A 117 12.75 -3.21 6.96
CA LYS A 117 11.52 -2.47 7.32
C LYS A 117 11.55 -1.97 8.76
N ARG A 118 11.98 -2.82 9.71
CA ARG A 118 12.14 -2.45 11.12
C ARG A 118 13.24 -1.39 11.31
N TRP A 119 14.36 -1.55 10.61
CA TRP A 119 15.42 -0.53 10.56
C TRP A 119 14.87 0.79 10.06
N ALA A 120 14.24 0.83 8.89
CA ALA A 120 13.76 2.06 8.26
C ALA A 120 12.78 2.85 9.13
N LYS A 121 12.08 2.21 10.08
CA LYS A 121 11.19 2.87 11.03
C LYS A 121 11.88 3.41 12.28
N THR A 122 13.05 2.87 12.65
CA THR A 122 13.70 3.11 13.96
C THR A 122 15.01 3.89 13.83
N TYR A 123 15.84 3.53 12.86
CA TYR A 123 17.21 4.04 12.68
C TYR A 123 17.38 4.84 11.38
N LEU A 124 16.32 5.40 10.80
CA LEU A 124 16.41 6.19 9.58
C LEU A 124 15.70 7.53 9.79
N LEU A 125 16.45 8.63 9.64
CA LEU A 125 16.01 9.99 9.95
C LEU A 125 15.59 10.12 11.42
N VAL A 126 16.52 9.80 12.31
CA VAL A 126 16.28 9.85 13.77
C VAL A 126 15.93 11.28 14.18
N ASP A 127 14.74 11.49 14.75
CA ASP A 127 14.30 12.79 15.26
C ASP A 127 14.89 13.04 16.65
N GLU A 128 15.78 14.03 16.75
CA GLU A 128 16.44 14.41 18.00
C GLU A 128 15.47 14.79 19.11
N LYS A 129 14.24 15.21 18.78
CA LYS A 129 13.23 15.59 19.77
C LYS A 129 12.66 14.41 20.56
N LEU A 130 12.83 13.19 20.05
CA LEU A 130 12.29 11.97 20.67
C LEU A 130 13.27 11.35 21.68
N TYR A 131 14.48 11.89 21.81
CA TYR A 131 15.54 11.35 22.66
C TYR A 131 16.17 12.46 23.51
N ASP A 132 16.45 12.16 24.78
CA ASP A 132 17.18 13.10 25.65
C ASP A 132 18.62 13.34 25.14
N GLN A 133 19.27 12.28 24.65
CA GLN A 133 20.62 12.28 24.09
C GLN A 133 20.74 11.22 22.99
N ILE A 134 21.46 11.56 21.92
CA ILE A 134 21.77 10.62 20.82
C ILE A 134 23.28 10.50 20.71
N SER A 135 23.78 9.28 20.51
CA SER A 135 25.21 9.06 20.29
C SER A 135 25.68 9.71 18.99
N LEU A 136 26.89 10.28 19.00
CA LEU A 136 27.47 10.90 17.81
C LEU A 136 27.57 9.96 16.59
N PRO A 137 27.93 8.66 16.74
CA PRO A 137 27.90 7.72 15.61
C PRO A 137 26.50 7.53 15.00
N LEU A 138 25.45 7.37 15.82
CA LEU A 138 24.09 7.17 15.32
C LEU A 138 23.53 8.44 14.68
N SER A 139 23.76 9.60 15.29
CA SER A 139 23.35 10.90 14.74
C SER A 139 24.02 11.16 13.38
N THR A 140 25.33 10.92 13.25
CA THR A 140 26.05 11.16 11.99
C THR A 140 25.72 10.15 10.88
N ALA A 141 25.38 8.91 11.22
CA ALA A 141 25.02 7.88 10.24
C ALA A 141 23.56 7.97 9.79
N PHE A 142 22.65 8.31 10.70
CA PHE A 142 21.20 8.11 10.53
C PHE A 142 20.34 9.37 10.76
N GLY A 143 20.95 10.53 11.03
CA GLY A 143 20.23 11.80 11.22
C GLY A 143 19.56 12.33 9.94
N THR A 144 18.66 13.31 10.11
CA THR A 144 17.75 13.84 9.07
C THR A 144 18.44 14.39 7.82
N ASP A 145 19.61 15.01 7.99
CA ASP A 145 20.35 15.70 6.91
C ASP A 145 21.71 15.07 6.64
N THR A 146 21.83 13.76 6.90
CA THR A 146 23.09 13.03 6.72
C THR A 146 23.16 12.34 5.36
N GLU A 147 24.37 12.30 4.78
CA GLU A 147 24.63 11.50 3.58
C GLU A 147 24.40 10.00 3.83
N GLY A 148 24.61 9.54 5.07
CA GLY A 148 24.33 8.16 5.49
C GLY A 148 22.85 7.79 5.32
N ALA A 149 21.94 8.63 5.80
CA ALA A 149 20.51 8.39 5.62
C ALA A 149 20.09 8.40 4.14
N GLN A 150 20.64 9.34 3.34
CA GLN A 150 20.38 9.39 1.90
C GLN A 150 20.86 8.13 1.17
N TRP A 151 22.06 7.66 1.52
CA TRP A 151 22.64 6.44 0.95
C TRP A 151 21.81 5.20 1.32
N ILE A 152 21.36 5.08 2.57
CA ILE A 152 20.49 3.96 3.01
C ILE A 152 19.17 3.97 2.25
N VAL A 153 18.52 5.13 2.10
CA VAL A 153 17.28 5.23 1.31
C VAL A 153 17.50 4.73 -0.12
N GLY A 154 18.58 5.17 -0.77
CA GLY A 154 18.95 4.68 -2.11
C GLY A 154 19.19 3.16 -2.12
N TYR A 155 19.95 2.63 -1.15
CA TYR A 155 20.22 1.19 -1.05
C TYR A 155 18.93 0.37 -0.86
N LEU A 156 18.04 0.79 0.03
CA LEU A 156 16.77 0.12 0.29
C LEU A 156 15.87 0.14 -0.94
N LEU A 157 15.85 1.26 -1.69
CA LEU A 157 15.10 1.37 -2.93
C LEU A 157 15.62 0.43 -4.02
N GLU A 158 16.95 0.39 -4.23
CA GLU A 158 17.57 -0.58 -5.16
C GLU A 158 17.25 -2.02 -4.77
N LYS A 159 17.26 -2.31 -3.45
CA LYS A 159 16.93 -3.64 -2.94
C LYS A 159 15.48 -4.01 -3.23
N VAL A 160 14.54 -3.09 -3.03
CA VAL A 160 13.13 -3.29 -3.39
C VAL A 160 12.99 -3.57 -4.89
N ILE A 161 13.61 -2.75 -5.74
CA ILE A 161 13.53 -2.90 -7.21
C ILE A 161 14.09 -4.26 -7.65
N SER A 162 15.24 -4.66 -7.09
CA SER A 162 15.84 -5.98 -7.35
C SER A 162 14.88 -7.11 -6.99
N ASN A 163 14.27 -7.05 -5.80
CA ASN A 163 13.40 -8.11 -5.31
C ASN A 163 12.09 -8.19 -6.11
N LEU A 164 11.44 -7.06 -6.41
CA LEU A 164 10.24 -7.01 -7.26
C LEU A 164 10.50 -7.51 -8.69
N SER A 165 11.76 -7.46 -9.15
CA SER A 165 12.12 -7.93 -10.48
C SER A 165 12.31 -9.45 -10.59
N VAL A 166 12.60 -10.14 -9.48
CA VAL A 166 12.97 -11.56 -9.50
C VAL A 166 12.09 -12.47 -8.65
N TRP A 167 11.53 -11.98 -7.55
CA TRP A 167 10.75 -12.78 -6.60
C TRP A 167 9.25 -12.80 -6.91
N ILE A 168 8.91 -12.85 -8.20
CA ILE A 168 7.52 -12.77 -8.68
C ILE A 168 6.70 -14.01 -8.26
N SER A 169 7.34 -15.17 -8.19
CA SER A 169 6.70 -16.43 -7.76
C SER A 169 6.48 -16.53 -6.25
N GLU A 170 7.23 -15.76 -5.47
CA GLU A 170 7.22 -15.81 -4.00
C GLU A 170 6.32 -14.70 -3.44
N GLN A 171 5.01 -14.97 -3.38
CA GLN A 171 3.99 -13.96 -3.05
C GLN A 171 4.24 -13.25 -1.72
N ASP A 172 4.61 -13.99 -0.67
CA ASP A 172 4.93 -13.42 0.64
C ASP A 172 6.10 -12.45 0.56
N LEU A 173 7.18 -12.84 -0.11
CA LEU A 173 8.39 -12.03 -0.25
C LEU A 173 8.14 -10.79 -1.10
N ALA A 174 7.39 -10.92 -2.20
CA ALA A 174 6.97 -9.78 -3.01
C ALA A 174 6.11 -8.80 -2.20
N ASN A 175 5.20 -9.31 -1.36
CA ASN A 175 4.39 -8.49 -0.47
C ASN A 175 5.24 -7.78 0.59
N ASP A 176 6.14 -8.50 1.29
CA ASP A 176 7.05 -7.89 2.26
C ASP A 176 7.97 -6.82 1.64
N THR A 177 8.39 -7.05 0.39
CA THR A 177 9.21 -6.11 -0.38
C THR A 177 8.44 -4.82 -0.69
N VAL A 178 7.20 -4.91 -1.17
CA VAL A 178 6.40 -3.70 -1.46
C VAL A 178 5.95 -2.99 -0.18
N GLN A 179 5.78 -3.71 0.95
CA GLN A 179 5.54 -3.09 2.25
C GLN A 179 6.75 -2.30 2.77
N LEU A 180 7.98 -2.75 2.47
CA LEU A 180 9.18 -1.93 2.70
C LEU A 180 9.13 -0.65 1.86
N LEU A 181 8.72 -0.74 0.59
CA LEU A 181 8.56 0.44 -0.26
C LEU A 181 7.54 1.45 0.32
N VAL A 182 6.38 0.98 0.76
CA VAL A 182 5.38 1.81 1.47
C VAL A 182 6.00 2.45 2.70
N THR A 183 6.78 1.70 3.48
CA THR A 183 7.48 2.23 4.66
C THR A 183 8.43 3.37 4.28
N LEU A 184 9.12 3.31 3.14
CA LEU A 184 9.99 4.40 2.70
C LEU A 184 9.23 5.69 2.31
N VAL A 185 7.94 5.60 1.98
CA VAL A 185 7.16 6.74 1.45
C VAL A 185 5.98 7.15 2.34
N GLU A 186 5.64 6.40 3.38
CA GLU A 186 4.53 6.70 4.30
C GLU A 186 4.75 8.00 5.10
N ARG A 187 6.02 8.33 5.38
CA ARG A 187 6.42 9.57 6.08
C ARG A 187 7.04 10.53 5.09
N ARG A 188 6.59 11.79 5.14
CA ARG A 188 7.02 12.87 4.24
C ARG A 188 8.55 13.05 4.20
N GLU A 189 9.22 12.94 5.35
CA GLU A 189 10.67 13.11 5.46
C GLU A 189 11.45 12.08 4.62
N ARG A 190 11.08 10.79 4.73
CA ARG A 190 11.69 9.71 3.94
C ARG A 190 11.27 9.81 2.48
N ALA A 191 9.99 10.08 2.21
CA ALA A 191 9.48 10.23 0.85
C ALA A 191 10.24 11.33 0.07
N ASN A 192 10.55 12.46 0.71
CA ASN A 192 11.34 13.55 0.13
C ASN A 192 12.78 13.14 -0.28
N LEU A 193 13.35 12.09 0.34
CA LEU A 193 14.63 11.53 -0.07
C LEU A 193 14.44 10.52 -1.20
N VAL A 194 13.43 9.65 -1.11
CA VAL A 194 13.13 8.61 -2.11
C VAL A 194 12.90 9.22 -3.50
N ILE A 195 12.11 10.28 -3.60
CA ILE A 195 11.80 10.93 -4.88
C ILE A 195 13.01 11.58 -5.56
N LYS A 196 14.12 11.79 -4.84
CA LYS A 196 15.36 12.31 -5.43
C LYS A 196 16.16 11.22 -6.12
N CYS A 197 15.88 9.94 -5.85
CA CYS A 197 16.53 8.82 -6.48
C CYS A 197 16.01 8.61 -7.90
N GLU A 198 16.91 8.53 -8.89
CA GLU A 198 16.53 8.25 -10.29
C GLU A 198 15.81 6.90 -10.44
N SER A 199 16.23 5.90 -9.65
CA SER A 199 15.62 4.57 -9.66
C SER A 199 14.15 4.55 -9.25
N TRP A 200 13.70 5.53 -8.45
CA TRP A 200 12.28 5.70 -8.12
C TRP A 200 11.47 6.06 -9.37
N TRP A 201 11.95 7.03 -10.15
CA TRP A 201 11.28 7.46 -11.38
C TRP A 201 11.30 6.38 -12.46
N ASN A 202 12.38 5.60 -12.52
CA ASN A 202 12.47 4.45 -13.42
C ASN A 202 11.44 3.37 -13.02
N LEU A 203 11.29 3.07 -11.73
CA LEU A 203 10.25 2.18 -11.20
C LEU A 203 8.85 2.68 -11.57
N ALA A 204 8.56 3.96 -11.35
CA ALA A 204 7.27 4.58 -11.68
C ALA A 204 6.94 4.43 -13.18
N LYS A 205 7.88 4.74 -14.07
CA LYS A 205 7.74 4.60 -15.53
C LYS A 205 7.57 3.14 -15.96
N GLN A 206 8.31 2.22 -15.33
CA GLN A 206 8.23 0.80 -15.64
C GLN A 206 6.86 0.23 -15.24
N TYR A 207 6.36 0.59 -14.05
CA TYR A 207 5.02 0.23 -13.61
C TYR A 207 3.93 0.85 -14.50
N ALA A 208 4.02 2.16 -14.77
CA ALA A 208 3.08 2.87 -15.61
C ALA A 208 3.05 2.34 -17.06
N SER A 209 4.16 1.81 -17.59
CA SER A 209 4.20 1.19 -18.92
C SER A 209 3.73 -0.26 -18.97
N ARG A 210 3.45 -0.91 -17.82
CA ARG A 210 3.14 -2.35 -17.73
C ARG A 210 4.20 -3.23 -18.42
N SER A 211 5.45 -2.80 -18.35
CA SER A 211 6.55 -3.57 -18.93
C SER A 211 7.02 -4.68 -17.98
N PRO A 212 7.48 -5.82 -18.52
CA PRO A 212 8.18 -6.83 -17.72
C PRO A 212 9.36 -6.24 -16.94
N PRO A 213 9.66 -6.78 -15.75
CA PRO A 213 8.99 -7.90 -15.07
C PRO A 213 7.78 -7.49 -14.21
N LEU A 214 7.53 -6.19 -13.99
CA LEU A 214 6.56 -5.71 -12.99
C LEU A 214 5.11 -6.06 -13.31
N ASN A 215 4.77 -6.22 -14.60
CA ASN A 215 3.43 -6.64 -15.02
C ASN A 215 3.05 -8.06 -14.58
N TYR A 216 4.02 -8.90 -14.21
CA TYR A 216 3.77 -10.26 -13.72
C TYR A 216 3.56 -10.33 -12.20
N LEU A 217 3.72 -9.20 -11.49
CA LEU A 217 3.50 -9.16 -10.05
C LEU A 217 2.04 -9.50 -9.70
N PRO A 218 1.78 -10.19 -8.57
CA PRO A 218 0.43 -10.44 -8.09
C PRO A 218 -0.38 -9.14 -7.91
N SER A 219 -1.69 -9.20 -8.09
CA SER A 219 -2.59 -8.03 -8.00
C SER A 219 -2.44 -7.25 -6.68
N THR A 220 -2.31 -7.96 -5.55
CA THR A 220 -2.11 -7.36 -4.22
C THR A 220 -0.80 -6.56 -4.14
N VAL A 221 0.26 -7.03 -4.80
CA VAL A 221 1.55 -6.34 -4.87
C VAL A 221 1.45 -5.13 -5.79
N GLN A 222 0.78 -5.24 -6.94
CA GLN A 222 0.54 -4.12 -7.85
C GLN A 222 -0.31 -3.00 -7.19
N ARG A 223 -1.35 -3.38 -6.44
CA ARG A 223 -2.19 -2.48 -5.64
C ARG A 223 -1.33 -1.71 -4.63
N THR A 224 -0.51 -2.43 -3.86
CA THR A 224 0.37 -1.82 -2.84
C THR A 224 1.48 -0.96 -3.48
N LEU A 225 1.97 -1.34 -4.65
CA LEU A 225 2.93 -0.54 -5.41
C LEU A 225 2.30 0.77 -5.88
N MET A 226 1.08 0.73 -6.40
CA MET A 226 0.33 1.94 -6.75
C MET A 226 0.11 2.85 -5.55
N LYS A 227 -0.23 2.28 -4.39
CA LYS A 227 -0.33 3.02 -3.14
C LYS A 227 0.97 3.75 -2.79
N ALA A 228 2.11 3.04 -2.81
CA ALA A 228 3.41 3.62 -2.53
C ALA A 228 3.73 4.76 -3.51
N LEU A 229 3.45 4.53 -4.80
CA LEU A 229 3.60 5.55 -5.83
C LEU A 229 2.75 6.80 -5.47
N VAL A 230 1.46 6.65 -5.22
CA VAL A 230 0.59 7.80 -4.94
C VAL A 230 1.06 8.55 -3.69
N LEU A 231 1.39 7.85 -2.60
CA LEU A 231 1.90 8.46 -1.35
C LEU A 231 3.13 9.35 -1.59
N ALA A 232 4.10 8.87 -2.36
CA ALA A 232 5.30 9.65 -2.68
C ALA A 232 5.00 10.91 -3.52
N GLY A 233 3.99 10.86 -4.40
CA GLY A 233 3.55 12.02 -5.19
C GLY A 233 2.99 13.17 -4.35
N PHE A 234 2.57 12.89 -3.11
CA PHE A 234 2.10 13.87 -2.14
C PHE A 234 3.14 14.22 -1.07
N ALA A 235 4.36 13.67 -1.14
CA ALA A 235 5.49 14.18 -0.38
C ALA A 235 5.66 15.68 -0.70
N HIS A 236 6.07 16.51 0.27
CA HIS A 236 6.09 17.97 0.11
C HIS A 236 7.18 18.40 -0.89
N VAL A 237 6.81 18.43 -2.16
CA VAL A 237 7.63 18.95 -3.26
C VAL A 237 6.94 20.15 -3.90
N ASP A 238 7.73 20.99 -4.56
CA ASP A 238 7.27 22.08 -5.41
C ASP A 238 6.19 21.64 -6.40
N THR A 239 5.40 22.61 -6.85
CA THR A 239 4.28 22.39 -7.77
C THR A 239 4.71 21.69 -9.08
N GLU A 240 5.95 21.92 -9.53
CA GLU A 240 6.49 21.31 -10.75
C GLU A 240 6.66 19.80 -10.59
N THR A 241 7.28 19.35 -9.49
CA THR A 241 7.48 17.92 -9.23
C THR A 241 6.14 17.20 -9.02
N LYS A 242 5.15 17.86 -8.38
CA LYS A 242 3.79 17.31 -8.26
C LYS A 242 3.13 17.12 -9.62
N GLN A 243 3.27 18.09 -10.52
CA GLN A 243 2.76 17.97 -11.89
C GLN A 243 3.47 16.85 -12.65
N GLN A 244 4.79 16.77 -12.57
CA GLN A 244 5.57 15.70 -13.17
C GLN A 244 5.09 14.33 -12.66
N TYR A 245 4.87 14.20 -11.36
CA TYR A 245 4.37 12.96 -10.76
C TYR A 245 3.00 12.56 -11.34
N TRP A 246 2.09 13.53 -11.41
CA TRP A 246 0.76 13.32 -11.97
C TRP A 246 0.81 12.86 -13.43
N THR A 247 1.72 13.43 -14.22
CA THR A 247 1.89 13.09 -15.64
C THR A 247 2.52 11.71 -15.86
N GLU A 248 3.32 11.22 -14.91
CA GLU A 248 4.07 9.96 -15.05
C GLU A 248 3.33 8.75 -14.46
N VAL A 249 2.43 8.94 -13.48
CA VAL A 249 1.77 7.83 -12.76
C VAL A 249 0.23 7.81 -12.93
N PRO A 250 -0.57 8.74 -12.39
CA PRO A 250 -2.03 8.75 -12.59
C PRO A 250 -2.49 8.94 -14.04
N GLN A 251 -1.86 9.85 -14.78
CA GLN A 251 -2.32 10.21 -16.13
C GLN A 251 -2.21 9.03 -17.13
N PRO A 252 -1.11 8.26 -17.20
CA PRO A 252 -1.03 7.09 -18.07
C PRO A 252 -2.07 6.01 -17.74
N LEU A 253 -2.41 5.84 -16.45
CA LEU A 253 -3.50 4.95 -16.05
C LEU A 253 -4.84 5.42 -16.64
N GLN A 254 -5.16 6.70 -16.48
CA GLN A 254 -6.41 7.27 -17.02
C GLN A 254 -6.48 7.18 -18.54
N GLN A 255 -5.40 7.52 -19.24
CA GLN A 255 -5.36 7.46 -20.69
C GLN A 255 -5.57 6.04 -21.22
N ARG A 256 -4.90 5.03 -20.63
CA ARG A 256 -5.09 3.64 -21.04
C ARG A 256 -6.50 3.15 -20.78
N PHE A 257 -7.04 3.43 -19.59
CA PHE A 257 -8.40 3.04 -19.24
C PHE A 257 -9.42 3.64 -20.21
N LEU A 258 -9.35 4.95 -20.47
CA LEU A 258 -10.24 5.63 -21.40
C LEU A 258 -10.04 5.12 -22.84
N ASN A 259 -8.81 4.82 -23.26
CA ASN A 259 -8.52 4.25 -24.57
C ASN A 259 -9.10 2.84 -24.74
N VAL A 260 -9.28 2.08 -23.66
CA VAL A 260 -9.92 0.75 -23.71
C VAL A 260 -11.43 0.89 -23.78
N ILE A 261 -12.03 1.62 -22.84
CA ILE A 261 -13.50 1.66 -22.73
C ILE A 261 -14.19 2.45 -23.85
N ASN A 262 -13.47 3.37 -24.50
CA ASN A 262 -14.00 4.18 -25.59
C ASN A 262 -13.75 3.59 -26.99
N GLN A 263 -13.20 2.37 -27.09
CA GLN A 263 -13.10 1.67 -28.36
C GLN A 263 -14.51 1.34 -28.89
N GLU A 264 -14.76 1.63 -30.18
CA GLU A 264 -16.08 1.40 -30.80
C GLU A 264 -16.52 -0.07 -30.71
N ASN A 265 -15.56 -1.01 -30.73
CA ASN A 265 -15.77 -2.44 -30.61
C ASN A 265 -15.63 -2.96 -29.17
N PHE A 266 -15.55 -2.11 -28.14
CA PHE A 266 -15.29 -2.53 -26.75
C PHE A 266 -16.23 -3.63 -26.26
N GLN A 267 -17.53 -3.55 -26.55
CA GLN A 267 -18.49 -4.59 -26.15
C GLN A 267 -18.20 -5.97 -26.78
N GLN A 268 -17.53 -6.01 -27.93
CA GLN A 268 -17.16 -7.25 -28.62
C GLN A 268 -15.86 -7.83 -28.07
N ILE A 269 -14.89 -6.97 -27.77
CA ILE A 269 -13.54 -7.36 -27.32
C ILE A 269 -13.39 -7.44 -25.79
N CYS A 270 -14.37 -6.98 -25.01
CA CYS A 270 -14.27 -6.92 -23.55
C CYS A 270 -13.99 -8.27 -22.86
N GLN A 271 -14.32 -9.38 -23.53
CA GLN A 271 -14.06 -10.73 -23.03
C GLN A 271 -12.71 -11.29 -23.47
N GLU A 272 -11.96 -10.58 -24.32
CA GLU A 272 -10.60 -10.94 -24.67
C GLU A 272 -9.70 -10.77 -23.45
N GLU A 273 -8.82 -11.74 -23.21
CA GLU A 273 -8.00 -11.80 -21.99
C GLU A 273 -7.12 -10.54 -21.84
N GLU A 274 -6.57 -10.01 -22.92
CA GLU A 274 -5.76 -8.78 -22.90
C GLU A 274 -6.56 -7.57 -22.41
N VAL A 275 -7.78 -7.40 -22.90
CA VAL A 275 -8.67 -6.29 -22.51
C VAL A 275 -9.15 -6.46 -21.08
N LYS A 276 -9.53 -7.68 -20.69
CA LYS A 276 -9.96 -8.02 -19.33
C LYS A 276 -8.85 -7.76 -18.32
N GLN A 277 -7.62 -8.18 -18.61
CA GLN A 277 -6.45 -7.92 -17.77
C GLN A 277 -6.14 -6.41 -17.68
N GLU A 278 -6.35 -5.65 -18.76
CA GLU A 278 -6.20 -4.18 -18.72
C GLU A 278 -7.18 -3.53 -17.76
N VAL A 279 -8.46 -3.95 -17.79
CA VAL A 279 -9.50 -3.49 -16.87
C VAL A 279 -9.19 -3.92 -15.44
N ILE A 280 -8.89 -5.19 -15.18
CA ILE A 280 -8.59 -5.71 -13.83
C ILE A 280 -7.43 -4.93 -13.20
N ALA A 281 -6.29 -4.82 -13.89
CA ALA A 281 -5.16 -4.10 -13.34
C ALA A 281 -5.42 -2.58 -13.21
N THR A 282 -6.37 -2.02 -13.97
CA THR A 282 -6.84 -0.65 -13.71
C THR A 282 -7.60 -0.57 -12.40
N LEU A 283 -8.57 -1.47 -12.19
CA LEU A 283 -9.36 -1.50 -10.95
C LEU A 283 -8.47 -1.73 -9.72
N GLU A 284 -7.48 -2.62 -9.81
CA GLU A 284 -6.48 -2.83 -8.74
C GLU A 284 -5.67 -1.56 -8.45
N ALA A 285 -5.27 -0.82 -9.49
CA ALA A 285 -4.62 0.47 -9.32
C ALA A 285 -5.55 1.49 -8.65
N LEU A 286 -6.86 1.50 -8.95
CA LEU A 286 -7.82 2.37 -8.27
C LEU A 286 -7.95 2.04 -6.78
N CYS A 287 -7.97 0.75 -6.41
CA CYS A 287 -7.90 0.34 -5.00
C CYS A 287 -6.61 0.86 -4.34
N GLY A 288 -5.47 0.75 -5.01
CA GLY A 288 -4.19 1.27 -4.50
C GLY A 288 -4.18 2.79 -4.32
N ILE A 289 -4.83 3.54 -5.21
CA ILE A 289 -5.00 5.00 -5.08
C ILE A 289 -5.90 5.32 -3.88
N ALA A 290 -7.01 4.61 -3.71
CA ALA A 290 -7.90 4.80 -2.57
C ALA A 290 -7.18 4.51 -1.24
N GLU A 291 -6.38 3.44 -1.18
CA GLU A 291 -5.55 3.09 -0.01
C GLU A 291 -4.47 4.14 0.33
N ALA A 292 -4.06 4.96 -0.63
CA ALA A 292 -3.08 6.05 -0.43
C ALA A 292 -3.70 7.35 0.10
N THR A 293 -5.00 7.33 0.45
CA THR A 293 -5.69 8.50 0.98
C THR A 293 -5.07 8.95 2.30
N GLN A 294 -4.74 10.24 2.35
CA GLN A 294 -4.32 10.99 3.52
C GLN A 294 -5.18 12.27 3.61
N ILE A 295 -5.20 12.90 4.78
CA ILE A 295 -6.02 14.09 5.06
C ILE A 295 -5.75 15.21 4.04
N ASP A 296 -4.50 15.37 3.63
CA ASP A 296 -4.03 16.43 2.73
C ASP A 296 -4.27 16.15 1.23
N ASN A 297 -4.54 14.90 0.85
CA ASN A 297 -4.67 14.51 -0.56
C ASN A 297 -6.09 14.04 -0.94
N VAL A 298 -6.98 13.80 0.02
CA VAL A 298 -8.30 13.19 -0.19
C VAL A 298 -9.16 13.93 -1.20
N VAL A 299 -9.13 15.26 -1.21
CA VAL A 299 -9.90 16.08 -2.16
C VAL A 299 -9.46 15.85 -3.60
N ILE A 300 -8.15 15.76 -3.83
CA ILE A 300 -7.55 15.59 -5.14
C ILE A 300 -7.80 14.15 -5.62
N LEU A 301 -7.53 13.17 -4.76
CA LEU A 301 -7.72 11.76 -5.09
C LEU A 301 -9.19 11.41 -5.32
N PHE A 302 -10.12 11.91 -4.49
CA PHE A 302 -11.55 11.67 -4.67
C PHE A 302 -12.04 12.19 -6.02
N THR A 303 -11.62 13.41 -6.41
CA THR A 303 -12.02 13.99 -7.70
C THR A 303 -11.55 13.13 -8.86
N PHE A 304 -10.31 12.63 -8.80
CA PHE A 304 -9.77 11.71 -9.79
C PHE A 304 -10.54 10.38 -9.83
N LEU A 305 -10.77 9.76 -8.67
CA LEU A 305 -11.45 8.46 -8.57
C LEU A 305 -12.91 8.51 -8.98
N MET A 306 -13.61 9.62 -8.74
CA MET A 306 -15.03 9.77 -9.05
C MET A 306 -15.32 9.57 -10.55
N ASP A 307 -14.43 10.04 -11.43
CA ASP A 307 -14.56 9.84 -12.87
C ASP A 307 -14.48 8.35 -13.24
N PHE A 308 -13.63 7.58 -12.55
CA PHE A 308 -13.55 6.13 -12.75
C PHE A 308 -14.77 5.41 -12.17
N LEU A 309 -15.25 5.79 -10.99
CA LEU A 309 -16.45 5.19 -10.38
C LEU A 309 -17.66 5.30 -11.32
N ASN A 310 -17.84 6.46 -11.95
CA ASN A 310 -18.91 6.65 -12.93
C ASN A 310 -18.78 5.71 -14.14
N ASN A 311 -17.57 5.51 -14.66
CA ASN A 311 -17.31 4.56 -15.74
C ASN A 311 -17.49 3.10 -15.29
N CYS A 312 -17.14 2.77 -14.04
CA CYS A 312 -17.28 1.43 -13.47
C CYS A 312 -18.75 0.96 -13.41
N ILE A 313 -19.71 1.87 -13.26
CA ILE A 313 -21.14 1.55 -13.36
C ILE A 313 -21.48 0.96 -14.73
N GLY A 314 -20.95 1.55 -15.81
CA GLY A 314 -21.09 1.02 -17.17
C GLY A 314 -20.38 -0.33 -17.35
N LEU A 315 -19.19 -0.48 -16.78
CA LEU A 315 -18.44 -1.74 -16.82
C LEU A 315 -19.17 -2.88 -16.11
N MET A 316 -19.89 -2.61 -15.02
CA MET A 316 -20.67 -3.62 -14.30
C MET A 316 -21.78 -4.22 -15.17
N GLU A 317 -22.37 -3.46 -16.09
CA GLU A 317 -23.36 -3.98 -17.05
C GLU A 317 -22.70 -4.86 -18.13
N ILE A 318 -21.49 -4.50 -18.57
CA ILE A 318 -20.74 -5.21 -19.60
C ILE A 318 -20.19 -6.54 -19.06
N TYR A 319 -19.60 -6.52 -17.86
CA TYR A 319 -18.96 -7.67 -17.21
C TYR A 319 -19.90 -8.47 -16.31
N LYS A 320 -21.23 -8.33 -16.44
CA LYS A 320 -22.22 -9.03 -15.60
C LYS A 320 -22.12 -10.56 -15.54
N ASN A 321 -21.37 -11.18 -16.45
CA ASN A 321 -21.12 -12.62 -16.51
C ASN A 321 -19.71 -13.01 -16.05
N THR A 322 -18.95 -12.07 -15.52
CA THR A 322 -17.56 -12.22 -15.12
C THR A 322 -17.45 -11.92 -13.62
N PRO A 323 -17.67 -12.91 -12.74
CA PRO A 323 -17.80 -12.69 -11.29
C PRO A 323 -16.63 -11.91 -10.69
N ASP A 324 -15.38 -12.32 -10.96
CA ASP A 324 -14.19 -11.66 -10.43
C ASP A 324 -14.13 -10.16 -10.77
N THR A 325 -14.50 -9.78 -12.00
CA THR A 325 -14.49 -8.37 -12.43
C THR A 325 -15.62 -7.58 -11.78
N VAL A 326 -16.80 -8.18 -11.62
CA VAL A 326 -17.91 -7.55 -10.88
C VAL A 326 -17.54 -7.33 -9.42
N ASN A 327 -16.96 -8.35 -8.79
CA ASN A 327 -16.51 -8.30 -7.41
C ASN A 327 -15.47 -7.20 -7.19
N LEU A 328 -14.45 -7.14 -8.05
CA LEU A 328 -13.41 -6.11 -8.00
C LEU A 328 -13.96 -4.70 -8.26
N ILE A 329 -14.96 -4.53 -9.13
CA ILE A 329 -15.65 -3.23 -9.29
C ILE A 329 -16.29 -2.81 -7.97
N ILE A 330 -17.00 -3.71 -7.28
CA ILE A 330 -17.61 -3.41 -5.96
C ILE A 330 -16.51 -3.07 -4.95
N GLU A 331 -15.40 -3.80 -4.95
CA GLU A 331 -14.26 -3.56 -4.08
C GLU A 331 -13.67 -2.15 -4.24
N VAL A 332 -13.57 -1.63 -5.47
CA VAL A 332 -13.14 -0.22 -5.68
C VAL A 332 -14.06 0.76 -4.96
N PHE A 333 -15.38 0.56 -5.03
CA PHE A 333 -16.33 1.41 -4.32
C PHE A 333 -16.21 1.27 -2.80
N VAL A 334 -15.99 0.06 -2.30
CA VAL A 334 -15.74 -0.22 -0.88
C VAL A 334 -14.51 0.54 -0.41
N GLU A 335 -13.38 0.44 -1.12
CA GLU A 335 -12.14 1.12 -0.75
C GLU A 335 -12.29 2.64 -0.77
N VAL A 336 -12.93 3.22 -1.78
CA VAL A 336 -13.18 4.67 -1.82
C VAL A 336 -14.05 5.12 -0.65
N ALA A 337 -15.17 4.42 -0.40
CA ALA A 337 -16.04 4.74 0.72
C ALA A 337 -15.29 4.61 2.06
N HIS A 338 -14.63 3.49 2.28
CA HIS A 338 -13.92 3.20 3.51
C HIS A 338 -12.80 4.22 3.82
N LYS A 339 -12.00 4.58 2.82
CA LYS A 339 -10.82 5.43 3.02
C LYS A 339 -11.11 6.93 2.95
N GLN A 340 -12.14 7.36 2.22
CA GLN A 340 -12.32 8.77 1.89
C GLN A 340 -13.54 9.41 2.56
N ILE A 341 -14.64 8.68 2.77
CA ILE A 341 -15.95 9.28 3.05
C ILE A 341 -15.98 10.18 4.29
N CYS A 342 -15.24 9.82 5.33
CA CYS A 342 -15.16 10.58 6.58
C CYS A 342 -14.49 11.94 6.41
N TYR A 343 -13.73 12.18 5.33
CA TYR A 343 -13.08 13.46 5.04
C TYR A 343 -13.81 14.27 3.96
N LEU A 344 -14.85 13.73 3.35
CA LEU A 344 -15.56 14.40 2.25
C LEU A 344 -16.63 15.35 2.80
N GLY A 345 -16.64 16.60 2.35
CA GLY A 345 -17.77 17.51 2.58
C GLY A 345 -19.07 17.03 1.91
N GLU A 346 -20.19 17.61 2.31
CA GLU A 346 -21.55 17.20 1.92
C GLU A 346 -21.72 16.97 0.40
N SER A 347 -21.30 17.93 -0.42
CA SER A 347 -21.44 17.86 -1.89
C SER A 347 -20.72 16.65 -2.51
N LYS A 348 -19.52 16.33 -2.02
CA LYS A 348 -18.73 15.19 -2.51
C LYS A 348 -19.27 13.86 -1.99
N ALA A 349 -19.69 13.82 -0.73
CA ALA A 349 -20.33 12.65 -0.15
C ALA A 349 -21.64 12.31 -0.88
N MET A 350 -22.44 13.31 -1.24
CA MET A 350 -23.66 13.12 -2.04
C MET A 350 -23.38 12.48 -3.40
N LYS A 351 -22.32 12.93 -4.11
CA LYS A 351 -21.91 12.30 -5.38
C LYS A 351 -21.53 10.82 -5.19
N LEU A 352 -20.80 10.51 -4.13
CA LEU A 352 -20.44 9.14 -3.81
C LEU A 352 -21.69 8.29 -3.51
N TYR A 353 -22.63 8.81 -2.72
CA TYR A 353 -23.91 8.14 -2.44
C TYR A 353 -24.71 7.83 -3.71
N GLU A 354 -24.82 8.79 -4.62
CA GLU A 354 -25.52 8.61 -5.90
C GLU A 354 -24.85 7.53 -6.77
N ALA A 355 -23.52 7.53 -6.86
CA ALA A 355 -22.79 6.51 -7.61
C ALA A 355 -22.92 5.12 -6.98
N CYS A 356 -22.81 5.01 -5.65
CA CYS A 356 -23.02 3.75 -4.93
C CYS A 356 -24.43 3.20 -5.16
N LEU A 357 -25.48 4.03 -5.03
CA LEU A 357 -26.85 3.59 -5.28
C LEU A 357 -27.05 3.14 -6.71
N THR A 358 -26.51 3.87 -7.68
CA THR A 358 -26.60 3.51 -9.09
C THR A 358 -25.90 2.18 -9.37
N LEU A 359 -24.72 1.95 -8.77
CA LEU A 359 -24.01 0.67 -8.83
C LEU A 359 -24.89 -0.48 -8.30
N LEU A 360 -25.48 -0.31 -7.12
CA LEU A 360 -26.34 -1.33 -6.50
C LEU A 360 -27.58 -1.63 -7.36
N GLN A 361 -28.17 -0.61 -7.97
CA GLN A 361 -29.31 -0.78 -8.88
C GLN A 361 -28.91 -1.61 -10.11
N VAL A 362 -27.75 -1.33 -10.71
CA VAL A 362 -27.23 -2.12 -11.84
C VAL A 362 -26.93 -3.55 -11.42
N TYR A 363 -26.26 -3.74 -10.29
CA TYR A 363 -25.97 -5.08 -9.75
C TYR A 363 -27.25 -5.89 -9.52
N SER A 364 -28.24 -5.30 -8.83
CA SER A 364 -29.50 -5.96 -8.53
C SER A 364 -30.28 -6.30 -9.79
N LYS A 365 -30.41 -5.36 -10.73
CA LYS A 365 -31.03 -5.60 -12.03
C LYS A 365 -30.41 -6.79 -12.78
N ASN A 366 -29.08 -6.94 -12.71
CA ASN A 366 -28.35 -7.99 -13.44
C ASN A 366 -28.39 -9.37 -12.77
N ASN A 367 -28.74 -9.43 -11.48
CA ASN A 367 -28.77 -10.66 -10.71
C ASN A 367 -30.19 -11.07 -10.24
N LEU A 368 -31.16 -10.16 -10.29
CA LEU A 368 -32.54 -10.46 -9.89
C LEU A 368 -33.16 -11.51 -10.80
N GLY A 369 -33.66 -12.60 -10.20
CA GLY A 369 -34.28 -13.70 -10.93
C GLY A 369 -33.29 -14.59 -11.71
N ARG A 370 -31.99 -14.32 -11.61
CA ARG A 370 -30.95 -15.11 -12.27
C ARG A 370 -30.68 -16.39 -11.49
N LYS A 371 -30.91 -17.54 -12.12
CA LYS A 371 -30.50 -18.85 -11.58
C LYS A 371 -29.20 -19.27 -12.26
N ARG A 372 -28.09 -19.15 -11.56
CA ARG A 372 -26.80 -19.66 -12.02
C ARG A 372 -26.74 -21.17 -11.73
N VAL A 373 -26.25 -21.95 -12.69
CA VAL A 373 -26.15 -23.42 -12.58
C VAL A 373 -24.74 -23.85 -12.14
N ASP A 374 -23.79 -22.90 -12.14
CA ASP A 374 -22.40 -23.17 -11.80
C ASP A 374 -22.24 -23.51 -10.32
N VAL A 375 -21.32 -24.44 -10.03
CA VAL A 375 -21.09 -24.99 -8.68
C VAL A 375 -20.60 -23.91 -7.70
N THR A 376 -19.92 -22.88 -8.20
CA THR A 376 -19.38 -21.76 -7.40
C THR A 376 -20.31 -20.55 -7.33
N ALA A 377 -21.46 -20.58 -8.00
CA ALA A 377 -22.28 -19.39 -8.16
C ALA A 377 -22.81 -18.82 -6.83
N GLU A 378 -23.06 -19.68 -5.85
CA GLU A 378 -23.47 -19.26 -4.50
C GLU A 378 -22.33 -18.58 -3.76
N GLU A 379 -21.11 -19.09 -3.88
CA GLU A 379 -19.91 -18.49 -3.29
C GLU A 379 -19.61 -17.12 -3.93
N ASP A 380 -19.67 -17.02 -5.25
CA ASP A 380 -19.47 -15.75 -5.97
C ASP A 380 -20.49 -14.68 -5.51
N GLN A 381 -21.76 -15.07 -5.41
CA GLN A 381 -22.82 -14.17 -4.95
C GLN A 381 -22.64 -13.80 -3.47
N TYR A 382 -22.16 -14.74 -2.64
CA TYR A 382 -21.82 -14.46 -1.25
C TYR A 382 -20.72 -13.41 -1.12
N GLN A 383 -19.63 -13.52 -1.90
CA GLN A 383 -18.54 -12.54 -1.89
C GLN A 383 -19.01 -11.15 -2.33
N ASP A 384 -19.80 -11.07 -3.39
CA ASP A 384 -20.38 -9.80 -3.86
C ASP A 384 -21.26 -9.13 -2.78
N LEU A 385 -22.16 -9.91 -2.17
CA LEU A 385 -23.07 -9.37 -1.14
C LEU A 385 -22.32 -8.98 0.12
N LEU A 386 -21.24 -9.68 0.47
CA LEU A 386 -20.39 -9.32 1.61
C LEU A 386 -19.74 -7.94 1.39
N LEU A 387 -19.16 -7.69 0.22
CA LEU A 387 -18.62 -6.37 -0.14
C LEU A 387 -19.71 -5.30 -0.19
N ILE A 388 -20.91 -5.61 -0.65
CA ILE A 388 -22.02 -4.65 -0.65
C ILE A 388 -22.45 -4.31 0.79
N MET A 389 -22.51 -5.28 1.71
CA MET A 389 -22.79 -5.00 3.12
C MET A 389 -21.71 -4.11 3.73
N GLU A 390 -20.45 -4.36 3.40
CA GLU A 390 -19.32 -3.53 3.84
C GLU A 390 -19.41 -2.10 3.27
N LEU A 391 -19.72 -1.95 1.98
CA LEU A 391 -19.94 -0.66 1.33
C LEU A 391 -21.01 0.14 2.09
N LEU A 392 -22.18 -0.47 2.32
CA LEU A 392 -23.29 0.19 3.02
C LEU A 392 -22.91 0.58 4.45
N THR A 393 -22.12 -0.25 5.13
CA THR A 393 -21.60 0.04 6.47
C THR A 393 -20.65 1.24 6.45
N ASN A 394 -19.73 1.29 5.47
CA ASN A 394 -18.82 2.43 5.28
C ASN A 394 -19.56 3.71 4.90
N LEU A 395 -20.64 3.64 4.11
CA LEU A 395 -21.47 4.82 3.81
C LEU A 395 -22.13 5.36 5.08
N LEU A 396 -22.63 4.45 5.93
CA LEU A 396 -23.30 4.82 7.18
C LEU A 396 -22.33 5.44 8.20
N SER A 397 -21.03 5.13 8.13
CA SER A 397 -20.05 5.64 9.09
C SER A 397 -19.91 7.16 9.05
N LYS A 398 -20.26 7.83 7.95
CA LYS A 398 -20.20 9.29 7.83
C LYS A 398 -21.10 10.02 8.82
N GLU A 399 -22.23 9.42 9.24
CA GLU A 399 -23.11 10.01 10.25
C GLU A 399 -22.47 10.08 11.65
N PHE A 400 -21.40 9.29 11.88
CA PHE A 400 -20.75 9.16 13.19
C PHE A 400 -19.32 9.69 13.19
N ILE A 401 -18.63 9.55 12.07
CA ILE A 401 -17.23 9.93 11.89
C ILE A 401 -17.18 10.90 10.71
N ASP A 402 -17.43 12.17 11.01
CA ASP A 402 -17.29 13.26 10.05
C ASP A 402 -16.15 14.19 10.42
N PHE A 403 -15.06 14.09 9.66
CA PHE A 403 -13.90 14.98 9.76
C PHE A 403 -13.96 16.13 8.76
N SER A 404 -15.01 16.27 7.95
CA SER A 404 -15.09 17.31 6.91
C SER A 404 -15.07 18.74 7.48
N ASP A 405 -15.43 18.92 8.75
CA ASP A 405 -15.47 20.21 9.44
C ASP A 405 -14.12 20.63 10.07
N THR A 406 -13.11 19.75 10.07
CA THR A 406 -11.84 20.01 10.77
C THR A 406 -10.89 20.96 10.02
N ASP A 407 -11.25 21.40 8.81
CA ASP A 407 -10.42 22.24 7.95
C ASP A 407 -10.91 23.70 7.91
N GLU A 408 -10.68 24.46 8.99
CA GLU A 408 -10.81 25.93 8.97
C GLU A 408 -9.86 26.59 7.96
N VAL A 409 -8.89 25.85 7.39
CA VAL A 409 -7.90 26.35 6.41
C VAL A 409 -8.48 26.48 5.00
N PHE A 410 -9.57 25.77 4.67
CA PHE A 410 -10.24 25.87 3.35
C PHE A 410 -11.54 26.69 3.37
N ARG A 411 -11.85 27.40 4.48
CA ARG A 411 -12.94 28.38 4.54
C ARG A 411 -12.63 29.63 3.73
N GLY A 412 -12.66 29.46 2.42
CA GLY A 412 -12.49 30.51 1.44
C GLY A 412 -13.31 30.24 0.19
N GLN A 413 -14.53 29.69 0.32
CA GLN A 413 -15.67 29.79 -0.61
C GLN A 413 -16.61 28.60 -0.38
N GLU A 414 -17.62 28.76 0.49
CA GLU A 414 -19.00 28.34 0.21
C GLU A 414 -19.88 28.76 1.41
N PRO A 415 -20.91 29.61 1.21
CA PRO A 415 -21.83 29.95 2.28
C PRO A 415 -22.72 28.73 2.60
N ALA A 416 -22.82 28.40 3.89
CA ALA A 416 -23.76 27.42 4.41
C ALA A 416 -25.19 27.77 3.97
N GLN A 417 -25.72 27.06 2.97
CA GLN A 417 -27.12 27.15 2.60
C GLN A 417 -27.93 26.22 3.50
N SER A 418 -28.40 26.76 4.63
CA SER A 418 -29.50 26.19 5.39
C SER A 418 -30.78 26.21 4.54
N GLY A 419 -31.29 25.07 4.08
CA GLY A 419 -32.62 25.08 3.45
C GLY A 419 -33.16 23.87 2.69
N ASN A 420 -32.40 22.82 2.38
CA ASN A 420 -32.96 21.63 1.71
C ASN A 420 -32.89 20.41 2.62
N LYS A 421 -33.93 19.56 2.60
CA LYS A 421 -33.87 18.21 3.17
C LYS A 421 -32.69 17.49 2.52
N SER A 422 -31.55 17.48 3.19
CA SER A 422 -30.40 16.69 2.77
C SER A 422 -30.79 15.22 2.86
N VAL A 423 -30.48 14.45 1.83
CA VAL A 423 -30.57 12.99 1.88
C VAL A 423 -29.57 12.56 2.94
N SER A 424 -30.04 11.89 4.00
CA SER A 424 -29.15 11.39 5.05
C SER A 424 -28.40 10.15 4.56
N ALA A 425 -27.25 9.83 5.16
CA ALA A 425 -26.56 8.57 4.84
C ALA A 425 -27.46 7.37 5.16
N ALA A 426 -28.29 7.48 6.21
CA ALA A 426 -29.27 6.47 6.58
C ALA A 426 -30.29 6.21 5.47
N ASP A 427 -30.80 7.26 4.79
CA ASP A 427 -31.71 7.10 3.65
C ASP A 427 -31.05 6.29 2.53
N VAL A 428 -29.82 6.66 2.15
CA VAL A 428 -29.02 5.98 1.12
C VAL A 428 -28.84 4.51 1.46
N VAL A 429 -28.48 4.23 2.71
CA VAL A 429 -28.25 2.86 3.18
C VAL A 429 -29.55 2.06 3.21
N LEU A 430 -30.67 2.64 3.64
CA LEU A 430 -32.00 2.00 3.59
C LEU A 430 -32.41 1.65 2.16
N TYR A 431 -32.22 2.57 1.20
CA TYR A 431 -32.45 2.28 -0.21
C TYR A 431 -31.53 1.15 -0.70
N GLY A 432 -30.25 1.18 -0.32
CA GLY A 432 -29.27 0.14 -0.66
C GLY A 432 -29.67 -1.24 -0.14
N VAL A 433 -30.04 -1.34 1.15
CA VAL A 433 -30.53 -2.60 1.75
C VAL A 433 -31.78 -3.09 1.03
N ASN A 434 -32.74 -2.21 0.71
CA ASN A 434 -33.94 -2.58 -0.02
C ASN A 434 -33.65 -3.12 -1.43
N ILE A 435 -32.62 -2.61 -2.10
CA ILE A 435 -32.19 -3.09 -3.44
C ILE A 435 -31.63 -4.51 -3.38
N VAL A 436 -30.91 -4.87 -2.32
CA VAL A 436 -30.21 -6.16 -2.20
C VAL A 436 -30.99 -7.22 -1.44
N LEU A 437 -31.99 -6.84 -0.64
CA LEU A 437 -32.83 -7.77 0.13
C LEU A 437 -33.43 -8.89 -0.74
N PRO A 438 -33.93 -8.65 -1.97
CA PRO A 438 -34.42 -9.73 -2.84
C PRO A 438 -33.35 -10.74 -3.27
N LEU A 439 -32.06 -10.40 -3.16
CA LEU A 439 -30.93 -11.25 -3.53
C LEU A 439 -30.44 -12.12 -2.35
N MET A 440 -30.84 -11.78 -1.11
CA MET A 440 -30.49 -12.52 0.10
C MET A 440 -31.38 -13.76 0.27
N SER A 441 -30.90 -14.91 -0.21
CA SER A 441 -31.58 -16.19 -0.03
C SER A 441 -31.37 -16.76 1.38
N GLN A 442 -32.22 -17.72 1.78
CA GLN A 442 -32.04 -18.46 3.04
C GLN A 442 -30.73 -19.25 3.07
N ASP A 443 -30.22 -19.68 1.91
CA ASP A 443 -28.96 -20.42 1.83
C ASP A 443 -27.75 -19.48 1.98
N LEU A 444 -27.80 -18.28 1.39
CA LEU A 444 -26.77 -17.25 1.58
C LEU A 444 -26.66 -16.77 3.05
N LEU A 445 -27.77 -16.75 3.78
CA LEU A 445 -27.77 -16.42 5.22
C LEU A 445 -27.19 -17.54 6.10
N LYS A 446 -26.88 -18.73 5.55
CA LYS A 446 -26.13 -19.77 6.29
C LYS A 446 -24.65 -19.42 6.41
N PHE A 447 -24.12 -18.53 5.57
CA PHE A 447 -22.76 -18.04 5.69
C PHE A 447 -22.67 -17.08 6.89
N PRO A 448 -21.92 -17.43 7.96
CA PRO A 448 -21.96 -16.68 9.21
C PRO A 448 -21.50 -15.22 9.07
N SER A 449 -20.50 -14.96 8.23
CA SER A 449 -19.96 -13.61 8.00
C SER A 449 -20.99 -12.69 7.37
N LEU A 450 -21.66 -13.13 6.29
CA LEU A 450 -22.68 -12.35 5.60
C LEU A 450 -23.90 -12.12 6.49
N CYS A 451 -24.38 -13.18 7.14
CA CYS A 451 -25.50 -13.10 8.08
C CYS A 451 -25.22 -12.09 9.20
N ASN A 452 -24.02 -12.15 9.80
CA ASN A 452 -23.62 -11.22 10.85
C ASN A 452 -23.55 -9.77 10.35
N GLN A 453 -22.93 -9.51 9.19
CA GLN A 453 -22.86 -8.16 8.62
C GLN A 453 -24.25 -7.60 8.29
N TYR A 454 -25.11 -8.41 7.67
CA TYR A 454 -26.49 -8.03 7.37
C TYR A 454 -27.28 -7.67 8.63
N TYR A 455 -27.30 -8.55 9.63
CA TYR A 455 -28.04 -8.31 10.87
C TYR A 455 -27.47 -7.14 11.67
N LYS A 456 -26.14 -6.99 11.74
CA LYS A 456 -25.51 -5.81 12.36
C LYS A 456 -25.97 -4.53 11.69
N LEU A 457 -25.94 -4.46 10.36
CA LEU A 457 -26.33 -3.26 9.62
C LEU A 457 -27.80 -2.90 9.86
N ILE A 458 -28.73 -3.85 9.72
CA ILE A 458 -30.16 -3.56 9.93
C ILE A 458 -30.49 -3.22 11.38
N THR A 459 -29.90 -3.93 12.35
CA THR A 459 -30.13 -3.67 13.77
C THR A 459 -29.62 -2.29 14.12
N PHE A 460 -28.42 -1.94 13.63
CA PHE A 460 -27.84 -0.62 13.85
C PHE A 460 -28.69 0.50 13.26
N ILE A 461 -29.25 0.33 12.06
CA ILE A 461 -30.18 1.31 11.47
C ILE A 461 -31.43 1.45 12.34
N CYS A 462 -32.04 0.35 12.77
CA CYS A 462 -33.27 0.37 13.59
C CYS A 462 -33.07 0.91 15.02
N GLU A 463 -31.86 0.83 15.57
CA GLU A 463 -31.55 1.31 16.92
C GLU A 463 -31.28 2.81 16.94
N ILE A 464 -30.73 3.37 15.85
CA ILE A 464 -30.25 4.75 15.82
C ILE A 464 -31.21 5.70 15.11
N PHE A 465 -31.89 5.23 14.05
CA PHE A 465 -32.81 6.02 13.22
C PHE A 465 -34.25 5.50 13.34
#